data_AF-A0A9D1HDY1-F1
#
_entry.id   AF-A0A9D1HDY1-F1
#
_cell.length_a   1.000
_cell.length_b   1.000
_cell.length_c   1.000
_cell.angle_alpha   90.00
_cell.angle_beta   90.00
_cell.angle_gamma   90.00
#
_symmetry.space_group_name_H-M   'P 1'
#
loop_
_entity.id
_entity.type
_entity.pdbx_description
1 polymer ?
#
loop_
_entity_poly.entity_id
_entity_poly.type
_entity_poly.pdbx_seq_one_letter_code
_entity_poly.pdbx_strand_id
1 'polypeptide(L)'
;MDYKKQLVEKIEKFYVEIIEEFKEAELQIIADSNFRSIFKKKDYGKNISMLKNCKKQVLKIDVSNIGIPKSDKEASEVVLRLERCIVNFRRLCDSYVQLQEALKRKSEKETVKYSEYKEIFNKVQEDRKNMNDSLHELDIVYTDYTYDEDYNPYTFLD
;
A
#
# COMPACT_ATOMS: atom_id res chain seq x y z
N MET A 1 8.38 19.93 -18.85
CA MET A 1 8.54 19.13 -17.62
C MET A 1 8.61 17.69 -18.07
N ASP A 2 9.70 17.00 -17.74
CA ASP A 2 9.90 15.61 -18.18
C ASP A 2 8.85 14.71 -17.50
N TYR A 3 8.05 13.99 -18.29
CA TYR A 3 7.03 13.09 -17.76
C TYR A 3 7.67 11.88 -17.08
N LYS A 4 8.89 11.48 -17.51
CA LYS A 4 9.57 10.34 -16.93
C LYS A 4 9.98 10.62 -15.49
N LYS A 5 10.63 11.76 -15.25
CA LYS A 5 10.94 12.24 -13.90
C LYS A 5 9.71 12.36 -13.01
N GLN A 6 8.61 12.92 -13.51
CA GLN A 6 7.36 13.01 -12.74
C GLN A 6 6.82 11.63 -12.34
N LEU A 7 6.87 10.66 -13.24
CA LEU A 7 6.41 9.31 -12.96
C LEU A 7 7.25 8.64 -11.87
N VAL A 8 8.58 8.75 -11.96
CA VAL A 8 9.53 8.26 -10.93
C VAL A 8 9.22 8.90 -9.58
N GLU A 9 9.11 10.23 -9.51
CA GLU A 9 8.80 10.94 -8.26
C GLU A 9 7.48 10.47 -7.62
N LYS A 10 6.46 10.14 -8.42
CA LYS A 10 5.17 9.63 -7.91
C LYS A 10 5.30 8.20 -7.37
N ILE A 11 6.08 7.35 -8.03
CA ILE A 11 6.30 5.96 -7.62
C ILE A 11 7.14 5.93 -6.33
N GLU A 12 8.24 6.68 -6.28
CA GLU A 12 9.07 6.79 -5.09
C GLU A 12 8.26 7.30 -3.90
N LYS A 13 7.44 8.33 -4.12
CA LYS A 13 6.52 8.83 -3.10
C LYS A 13 5.56 7.74 -2.61
N PHE A 14 5.01 6.95 -3.51
CA PHE A 14 4.14 5.83 -3.16
C PHE A 14 4.85 4.80 -2.28
N TYR A 15 6.06 4.38 -2.63
CA TYR A 15 6.83 3.43 -1.82
C TYR A 15 7.26 4.03 -0.47
N VAL A 16 7.95 5.17 -0.49
CA VAL A 16 8.63 5.71 0.69
C VAL A 16 7.65 6.34 1.68
N GLU A 17 6.67 7.12 1.20
CA GLU A 17 5.77 7.84 2.11
C GLU A 17 4.55 7.00 2.51
N ILE A 18 4.05 6.14 1.62
CA ILE A 18 2.75 5.46 1.83
C ILE A 18 2.94 4.00 2.23
N ILE A 19 3.74 3.23 1.49
CA ILE A 19 3.92 1.81 1.78
C ILE A 19 4.68 1.60 3.09
N GLU A 20 5.73 2.37 3.35
CA GLU A 20 6.48 2.24 4.62
C GLU A 20 5.64 2.66 5.83
N GLU A 21 4.91 3.79 5.77
CA GLU A 21 3.99 4.19 6.86
C GLU A 21 2.92 3.12 7.13
N PHE A 22 2.41 2.48 6.07
CA PHE A 22 1.47 1.38 6.22
C PHE A 22 2.09 0.14 6.86
N LYS A 23 3.32 -0.24 6.47
CA LYS A 23 4.02 -1.38 7.09
C LYS A 23 4.23 -1.15 8.58
N GLU A 24 4.59 0.06 8.99
CA GLU A 24 4.70 0.41 10.41
C GLU A 24 3.35 0.28 11.13
N ALA A 25 2.27 0.78 10.52
CA ALA A 25 0.91 0.63 11.06
C ALA A 25 0.50 -0.85 11.20
N GLU A 26 0.79 -1.67 10.18
CA GLU A 26 0.52 -3.10 10.15
C GLU A 26 1.30 -3.83 11.26
N LEU A 27 2.58 -3.54 11.43
CA LEU A 27 3.41 -4.09 12.49
C LEU A 27 2.88 -3.74 13.89
N GLN A 28 2.43 -2.49 14.08
CA GLN A 28 1.80 -2.07 15.33
C GLN A 28 0.52 -2.87 15.62
N ILE A 29 -0.34 -3.05 14.60
CA ILE A 29 -1.58 -3.83 14.72
C ILE A 29 -1.30 -5.30 15.07
N ILE A 30 -0.27 -5.89 14.46
CA ILE A 30 0.15 -7.27 14.73
C ILE A 30 0.68 -7.39 16.16
N ALA A 31 1.51 -6.44 16.61
CA ALA A 31 2.06 -6.42 17.96
C ALA A 31 0.94 -6.29 19.03
N ASP A 32 -0.06 -5.45 18.77
CA ASP A 32 -1.26 -5.33 19.61
C ASP A 32 -2.13 -6.59 19.62
N SER A 33 -1.96 -7.48 18.64
CA SER A 33 -2.70 -8.74 18.54
C SER A 33 -1.99 -9.91 19.23
N ASN A 34 -0.72 -9.75 19.63
CA ASN A 34 0.08 -10.80 20.24
C ASN A 34 -0.38 -11.15 21.68
N PHE A 35 -0.26 -12.41 22.09
CA PHE A 35 -0.65 -12.87 23.44
C PHE A 35 0.07 -12.08 24.56
N ARG A 36 1.32 -11.67 24.32
CA ARG A 36 2.11 -10.89 25.29
C ARG A 36 1.56 -9.48 25.53
N SER A 37 0.72 -8.95 24.64
CA SER A 37 0.09 -7.63 24.78
C SER A 37 -1.34 -7.69 25.33
N ILE A 38 -1.83 -8.86 25.77
CA ILE A 38 -3.19 -9.03 26.35
C ILE A 38 -3.45 -8.13 27.57
N PHE A 39 -2.41 -7.84 28.36
CA PHE A 39 -2.52 -6.95 29.52
C PHE A 39 -2.49 -5.45 29.17
N LYS A 40 -2.18 -5.09 27.92
CA LYS A 40 -2.23 -3.70 27.45
C LYS A 40 -3.59 -3.40 26.86
N LYS A 41 -4.13 -2.22 27.19
CA LYS A 41 -5.33 -1.70 26.53
C LYS A 41 -5.00 -1.45 25.06
N LYS A 42 -5.75 -2.08 24.16
CA LYS A 42 -5.59 -1.94 22.71
C LYS A 42 -6.22 -0.63 22.24
N ASP A 43 -5.47 0.16 21.49
CA ASP A 43 -5.97 1.43 20.94
C ASP A 43 -6.43 1.25 19.49
N TYR A 44 -7.60 0.61 19.35
CA TYR A 44 -8.24 0.41 18.06
C TYR A 44 -8.53 1.75 17.35
N GLY A 45 -8.80 2.82 18.11
CA GLY A 45 -9.08 4.15 17.57
C GLY A 45 -7.86 4.76 16.86
N LYS A 46 -6.68 4.65 17.49
CA LYS A 46 -5.41 5.03 16.87
C LYS A 46 -5.14 4.21 15.61
N ASN A 47 -5.28 2.89 15.67
CA ASN A 47 -5.04 2.01 14.51
C ASN A 47 -5.96 2.35 13.33
N ILE A 48 -7.26 2.55 13.58
CA ILE A 48 -8.23 3.00 12.56
C ILE A 48 -7.81 4.34 11.94
N SER A 49 -7.33 5.28 12.76
CA SER A 49 -6.93 6.61 12.30
C SER A 49 -5.69 6.55 11.40
N MET A 50 -4.70 5.73 11.76
CA MET A 50 -3.50 5.51 10.94
C MET A 50 -3.86 4.89 9.57
N LEU A 51 -4.70 3.85 9.56
CA LEU A 51 -5.15 3.21 8.31
C LEU A 51 -5.95 4.17 7.41
N LYS A 52 -6.85 4.97 8.00
CA LYS A 52 -7.59 6.01 7.27
C LYS A 52 -6.65 7.10 6.76
N ASN A 53 -5.57 7.42 7.46
CA ASN A 53 -4.54 8.34 6.99
C ASN A 53 -3.82 7.77 5.76
N CYS A 54 -3.28 6.56 5.84
CA CYS A 54 -2.65 5.86 4.70
C CYS A 54 -3.56 5.87 3.46
N LYS A 55 -4.84 5.54 3.62
CA LYS A 55 -5.84 5.59 2.55
C LYS A 55 -6.02 7.00 1.95
N LYS A 56 -5.98 8.06 2.77
CA LYS A 56 -6.05 9.43 2.27
C LYS A 56 -4.77 9.85 1.55
N GLN A 57 -3.61 9.40 2.02
CA GLN A 57 -2.32 9.71 1.41
C GLN A 57 -2.21 9.13 0.00
N VAL A 58 -2.58 7.86 -0.18
CA VAL A 58 -2.51 7.20 -1.48
C VAL A 58 -3.39 7.89 -2.55
N LEU A 59 -4.51 8.48 -2.14
CA LEU A 59 -5.39 9.24 -3.04
C LEU A 59 -4.77 10.56 -3.54
N LYS A 60 -3.67 11.03 -2.93
CA LYS A 60 -2.91 12.19 -3.40
C LYS A 60 -1.90 11.83 -4.49
N ILE A 61 -1.69 10.53 -4.75
CA ILE A 61 -0.90 10.07 -5.89
C ILE A 61 -1.80 10.13 -7.11
N ASP A 62 -1.70 11.23 -7.83
CA ASP A 62 -2.36 11.43 -9.11
C ASP A 62 -1.34 11.31 -10.24
N VAL A 63 -1.61 10.37 -11.14
CA VAL A 63 -0.84 10.11 -12.37
C VAL A 63 -1.62 10.41 -13.65
N SER A 64 -2.91 10.74 -13.54
CA SER A 64 -3.78 11.00 -14.71
C SER A 64 -3.36 12.25 -15.50
N ASN A 65 -2.67 13.17 -14.84
CA ASN A 65 -2.20 14.42 -15.42
C ASN A 65 -0.76 14.33 -15.97
N ILE A 66 -0.10 13.17 -15.86
CA ILE A 66 1.22 12.97 -16.47
C ILE A 66 1.01 12.84 -17.98
N GLY A 67 1.55 13.77 -18.76
CA GLY A 67 1.43 13.80 -20.22
C GLY A 67 2.26 12.72 -20.92
N ILE A 68 1.96 11.45 -20.67
CA ILE A 68 2.68 10.30 -21.26
C ILE A 68 2.36 10.20 -22.75
N PRO A 69 3.38 10.20 -23.65
CA PRO A 69 3.17 9.97 -25.06
C PRO A 69 2.58 8.59 -25.34
N LYS A 70 1.61 8.48 -26.24
CA LYS A 70 1.02 7.18 -26.63
C LYS A 70 2.02 6.17 -27.21
N SER A 71 3.17 6.65 -27.68
CA SER A 71 4.26 5.82 -28.19
C SER A 71 5.08 5.16 -27.07
N ASP A 72 5.09 5.74 -25.87
CA ASP A 72 5.83 5.19 -24.72
C ASP A 72 4.96 4.17 -23.99
N LYS A 73 5.09 2.91 -24.42
CA LYS A 73 4.35 1.78 -23.86
C LYS A 73 4.84 1.40 -22.46
N GLU A 74 6.13 1.60 -22.16
CA GLU A 74 6.72 1.26 -20.88
C GLU A 74 6.20 2.20 -19.79
N ALA A 75 6.27 3.51 -20.01
CA ALA A 75 5.71 4.49 -19.07
C ALA A 75 4.20 4.30 -18.87
N SER A 76 3.48 3.95 -19.94
CA SER A 76 2.04 3.65 -19.88
C SER A 76 1.74 2.41 -19.03
N GLU A 77 2.56 1.37 -19.17
CA GLU A 77 2.43 0.14 -18.38
C GLU A 77 2.74 0.39 -16.90
N VAL A 78 3.79 1.16 -16.60
CA VAL A 78 4.13 1.55 -15.24
C VAL A 78 2.98 2.32 -14.57
N VAL A 79 2.36 3.26 -15.26
CA VAL A 79 1.16 3.97 -14.74
C VAL A 79 0.03 3.00 -14.45
N LEU A 80 -0.27 2.08 -15.37
CA LEU A 80 -1.32 1.09 -15.19
C LEU A 80 -1.08 0.22 -13.93
N ARG A 81 0.16 -0.22 -13.71
CA ARG A 81 0.52 -1.01 -12.52
C ARG A 81 0.42 -0.18 -11.24
N LEU A 82 0.88 1.07 -11.24
CA LEU A 82 0.75 1.97 -10.09
C LEU A 82 -0.72 2.24 -9.75
N GLU A 83 -1.58 2.50 -10.74
CA GLU A 83 -3.02 2.69 -10.50
C GLU A 83 -3.65 1.45 -9.87
N ARG A 84 -3.25 0.25 -10.33
CA ARG A 84 -3.70 -1.02 -9.73
C ARG A 84 -3.26 -1.15 -8.27
N CYS A 85 -2.00 -0.81 -7.96
CA CYS A 85 -1.50 -0.75 -6.58
C CYS A 85 -2.32 0.22 -5.72
N ILE A 86 -2.62 1.43 -6.23
CA ILE A 86 -3.42 2.43 -5.51
C ILE A 86 -4.82 1.87 -5.18
N VAL A 87 -5.46 1.20 -6.13
CA VAL A 87 -6.79 0.57 -5.90
C VAL A 87 -6.71 -0.54 -4.86
N ASN A 88 -5.75 -1.46 -4.98
CA ASN A 88 -5.59 -2.57 -4.06
C ASN A 88 -5.21 -2.11 -2.65
N PHE A 89 -4.33 -1.12 -2.54
CA PHE A 89 -3.93 -0.55 -1.26
C PHE A 89 -5.11 0.09 -0.52
N ARG A 90 -5.99 0.80 -1.23
CA ARG A 90 -7.22 1.37 -0.64
C ARG A 90 -8.13 0.28 -0.10
N ARG A 91 -8.32 -0.82 -0.86
CA ARG A 91 -9.13 -1.97 -0.42
C ARG A 91 -8.53 -2.62 0.82
N LEU A 92 -7.21 -2.81 0.84
CA LEU A 92 -6.49 -3.34 1.99
C LEU A 92 -6.68 -2.46 3.24
N CYS A 93 -6.53 -1.14 3.11
CA CYS A 93 -6.80 -0.21 4.20
C CYS A 93 -8.24 -0.34 4.72
N ASP A 94 -9.22 -0.43 3.82
CA ASP A 94 -10.64 -0.57 4.20
C ASP A 94 -10.91 -1.88 4.95
N SER A 95 -10.33 -3.00 4.49
CA SER A 95 -10.46 -4.29 5.16
C SER A 95 -9.81 -4.30 6.53
N TYR A 96 -8.64 -3.66 6.68
CA TYR A 96 -8.01 -3.48 7.99
C TYR A 96 -8.84 -2.58 8.92
N VAL A 97 -9.44 -1.50 8.41
CA VAL A 97 -10.34 -0.64 9.19
C VAL A 97 -11.54 -1.45 9.70
N GLN A 98 -12.17 -2.25 8.83
CA GLN A 98 -13.29 -3.12 9.23
C GLN A 98 -12.88 -4.11 10.33
N LEU A 99 -11.69 -4.70 10.21
CA LEU A 99 -11.15 -5.59 11.24
C LEU A 99 -10.96 -4.86 12.57
N GLN A 100 -10.34 -3.67 12.56
CA GLN A 100 -10.15 -2.89 13.79
C GLN A 100 -11.47 -2.42 14.40
N GLU A 101 -12.47 -2.04 13.59
CA GLU A 101 -13.81 -1.66 14.04
C GLU A 101 -14.55 -2.85 14.68
N ALA A 102 -14.48 -4.04 14.09
CA ALA A 102 -15.05 -5.25 14.68
C ALA A 102 -14.36 -5.63 16.01
N LEU A 103 -13.04 -5.54 16.07
CA LEU A 103 -12.29 -5.80 17.30
C LEU A 103 -12.59 -4.77 18.41
N LYS A 104 -12.76 -3.49 18.03
CA LYS A 104 -13.19 -2.43 18.95
C LYS A 104 -14.55 -2.73 19.56
N ARG A 105 -15.57 -3.03 18.73
CA ARG A 105 -16.91 -3.41 19.18
C ARG A 105 -16.86 -4.59 20.16
N LYS A 106 -16.09 -5.63 19.82
CA LYS A 106 -15.88 -6.78 20.71
C LYS A 106 -15.27 -6.39 22.05
N SER A 107 -14.31 -5.47 22.07
CA SER A 107 -13.69 -4.97 23.31
C SER A 107 -14.66 -4.15 24.17
N GLU A 108 -15.64 -3.51 23.54
CA GLU A 108 -16.73 -2.75 24.17
C GLU A 108 -17.89 -3.66 24.62
N LYS A 109 -17.69 -4.99 24.60
CA LYS A 109 -18.65 -6.05 24.97
C LYS A 109 -19.85 -6.16 24.02
N GLU A 110 -19.77 -5.59 22.83
CA GLU A 110 -20.74 -5.87 21.79
C GLU A 110 -20.57 -7.30 21.25
N THR A 111 -21.67 -7.91 20.83
CA THR A 111 -21.63 -9.27 20.26
C THR A 111 -21.12 -9.19 18.82
N VAL A 112 -19.92 -9.73 18.60
CA VAL A 112 -19.37 -9.96 17.25
C VAL A 112 -19.33 -11.46 17.01
N LYS A 113 -20.05 -11.93 15.99
CA LYS A 113 -20.12 -13.36 15.68
C LYS A 113 -18.77 -13.85 15.19
N TYR A 114 -18.41 -15.09 15.51
CA TYR A 114 -17.17 -15.69 15.01
C TYR A 114 -17.15 -15.77 13.47
N SER A 115 -18.31 -16.04 12.84
CA SER A 115 -18.45 -16.04 11.37
C SER A 115 -18.13 -14.68 10.76
N GLU A 116 -18.66 -13.60 11.33
CA GLU A 116 -18.39 -12.21 10.91
C GLU A 116 -16.91 -11.88 11.04
N TYR A 117 -16.29 -12.19 12.19
CA TYR A 117 -14.85 -12.00 12.39
C TYR A 117 -14.03 -12.77 11.34
N LYS A 118 -14.40 -14.04 11.07
CA LYS A 118 -13.69 -14.91 10.13
C LYS A 118 -13.80 -14.37 8.69
N GLU A 119 -14.97 -13.89 8.28
CA GLU A 119 -15.19 -13.26 6.97
C GLU A 119 -14.32 -12.01 6.81
N ILE A 120 -14.33 -11.11 7.80
CA ILE A 120 -13.50 -9.90 7.78
C ILE A 120 -12.01 -10.26 7.73
N PHE A 121 -11.57 -11.22 8.55
CA PHE A 121 -10.18 -11.65 8.58
C PHE A 121 -9.74 -12.26 7.24
N ASN A 122 -10.56 -13.12 6.64
CA ASN A 122 -10.28 -13.70 5.32
C ASN A 122 -10.16 -12.61 4.25
N LYS A 123 -11.03 -11.59 4.29
CA LYS A 123 -10.98 -10.45 3.39
C LYS A 123 -9.66 -9.67 3.51
N VAL A 124 -9.18 -9.45 4.74
CA VAL A 124 -7.85 -8.83 4.95
C VAL A 124 -6.73 -9.67 4.33
N GLN A 125 -6.76 -10.99 4.48
CA GLN A 125 -5.74 -11.87 3.89
C GLN A 125 -5.78 -11.83 2.35
N GLU A 126 -6.98 -11.85 1.76
CA GLU A 126 -7.17 -11.76 0.32
C GLU A 126 -6.69 -10.41 -0.24
N ASP A 127 -7.12 -9.29 0.36
CA ASP A 127 -6.70 -7.96 -0.08
C ASP A 127 -5.20 -7.73 0.11
N ARG A 128 -4.60 -8.33 1.16
CA ARG A 128 -3.15 -8.28 1.38
C ARG A 128 -2.40 -9.03 0.28
N LYS A 129 -2.88 -10.22 -0.08
CA LYS A 129 -2.31 -10.99 -1.20
C LYS A 129 -2.41 -10.20 -2.50
N ASN A 130 -3.59 -9.67 -2.83
CA ASN A 130 -3.81 -8.88 -4.03
C ASN A 130 -2.89 -7.64 -4.08
N MET A 131 -2.68 -6.97 -2.95
CA MET A 131 -1.77 -5.85 -2.85
C MET A 131 -0.32 -6.26 -3.10
N ASN A 132 0.16 -7.33 -2.46
CA ASN A 132 1.51 -7.85 -2.65
C ASN A 132 1.76 -8.29 -4.10
N ASP A 133 0.79 -8.98 -4.72
CA ASP A 133 0.87 -9.38 -6.12
C ASP A 133 0.99 -8.14 -7.03
N SER A 134 0.20 -7.08 -6.77
CA SER A 134 0.32 -5.84 -7.55
C SER A 134 1.63 -5.08 -7.32
N LEU A 135 2.16 -5.07 -6.09
CA LEU A 135 3.47 -4.46 -5.81
C LEU A 135 4.57 -5.19 -6.57
N HIS A 136 4.53 -6.52 -6.59
CA HIS A 136 5.51 -7.30 -7.31
C HIS A 136 5.46 -7.04 -8.82
N GLU A 137 4.26 -6.93 -9.40
CA GLU A 137 4.10 -6.54 -10.81
C GLU A 137 4.64 -5.13 -11.08
N LEU A 138 4.41 -4.18 -10.17
CA LEU A 138 4.94 -2.82 -10.27
C LEU A 138 6.47 -2.80 -10.17
N ASP A 139 7.05 -3.57 -9.25
CA ASP A 139 8.50 -3.67 -9.07
C ASP A 139 9.19 -4.14 -10.36
N ILE A 140 8.61 -5.14 -11.04
CA ILE A 140 9.13 -5.65 -12.32
C ILE A 140 9.18 -4.53 -13.36
N VAL A 141 8.02 -3.92 -13.67
CA VAL A 141 7.95 -2.93 -14.75
C VAL A 141 8.69 -1.64 -14.40
N TYR A 142 8.76 -1.28 -13.12
CA TYR A 142 9.48 -0.10 -12.66
C TYR A 142 11.00 -0.29 -12.72
N THR A 143 11.48 -1.50 -12.41
CA THR A 143 12.89 -1.85 -12.57
C THR A 143 13.29 -1.72 -14.03
N ASP A 144 12.54 -2.33 -14.94
CA ASP A 144 12.82 -2.25 -16.39
C ASP A 144 12.78 -0.80 -16.89
N TYR A 145 11.79 -0.02 -16.43
CA TYR A 145 11.61 1.38 -16.83
C TYR A 145 12.71 2.34 -16.33
N THR A 146 13.32 2.03 -15.19
CA THR A 146 14.40 2.85 -14.61
C THR A 146 15.79 2.32 -14.96
N TYR A 147 15.86 1.18 -15.63
CA TYR A 147 17.12 0.60 -16.11
C TYR A 147 17.56 1.29 -17.40
N ASP A 148 18.55 2.18 -17.31
CA ASP A 148 19.23 2.74 -18.48
C ASP A 148 20.20 1.71 -19.07
N GLU A 149 19.94 1.21 -20.28
CA GLU A 149 20.93 0.40 -21.04
C GLU A 149 22.24 1.18 -21.31
N ASP A 150 22.21 2.52 -21.23
CA ASP A 150 23.36 3.40 -21.45
C ASP A 150 24.18 3.70 -20.18
N TYR A 151 23.80 3.19 -19.00
CA TYR A 151 24.62 3.35 -17.80
C TYR A 151 25.84 2.41 -17.86
N ASN A 152 26.93 2.88 -18.48
CA ASN A 152 28.23 2.26 -18.36
C ASN A 152 28.87 2.64 -16.99
N PRO A 153 28.93 1.71 -16.01
CA PRO A 153 29.55 1.99 -14.71
C PRO A 153 31.08 2.21 -14.79
N TYR A 154 31.69 2.03 -15.96
CA TYR A 154 33.11 2.25 -16.23
C TYR A 154 33.43 3.58 -16.93
N THR A 155 32.48 4.53 -16.98
CA THR A 155 32.72 5.89 -17.52
C THR A 155 33.77 6.71 -16.74
N PHE A 156 34.25 6.21 -15.60
CA PHE A 156 35.36 6.80 -14.83
C PHE A 156 36.76 6.31 -15.26
N LEU A 157 36.87 5.46 -16.29
CA LEU A 157 38.14 4.88 -16.75
C LEU A 157 38.63 5.41 -18.11
N ASP A 158 37.96 6.43 -18.69
CA ASP A 158 38.42 7.13 -19.90
C ASP A 158 38.96 8.54 -19.59
#